data_AF-A0AAW9QBB5-F1
#
_entry.id   AF-A0AAW9QBB5-F1
#
_cell.length_a   1.000
_cell.length_b   1.000
_cell.length_c   1.000
_cell.angle_alpha   90.00
_cell.angle_beta   90.00
_cell.angle_gamma   90.00
#
_symmetry.space_group_name_H-M   'P 1'
#
loop_
_entity.id
_entity.type
_entity.pdbx_description
1 polymer ?
#
loop_
_entity_poly.entity_id
_entity_poly.type
_entity_poly.pdbx_seq_one_letter_code
_entity_poly.pdbx_strand_id
1 'polypeptide(L)'
;MRRIDAIAITIAFFGLGALAFWGFSAFGLDATNAGIWSQVILVGGLLGWVSTYVFRAVTQTMTYNQQLEDYKTAVLRKRLEEMSPEELAQLQQEVAAEVEQSKNN
;
A
#
# COMPACT_ATOMS: atom_id res chain seq x y z
N MET A 1 -8.59 -1.50 -14.54
CA MET A 1 -9.68 -0.49 -14.63
C MET A 1 -10.04 -0.30 -16.09
N ARG A 2 -11.33 -0.37 -16.43
CA ARG A 2 -11.82 -0.01 -17.76
C ARG A 2 -12.02 1.49 -17.82
N ARG A 3 -12.05 2.06 -19.03
CA ARG A 3 -12.27 3.52 -19.24
C ARG A 3 -13.56 4.02 -18.55
N ILE A 4 -14.62 3.23 -18.62
CA ILE A 4 -15.91 3.57 -18.01
C ILE A 4 -15.84 3.66 -16.48
N ASP A 5 -15.00 2.83 -15.85
CA ASP A 5 -14.85 2.84 -14.39
C ASP A 5 -14.21 4.17 -13.94
N ALA A 6 -13.21 4.66 -14.68
CA ALA A 6 -12.58 5.96 -14.40
C ALA A 6 -13.54 7.14 -14.56
N ILE A 7 -14.39 7.12 -15.61
CA ILE A 7 -15.41 8.14 -15.84
C ILE A 7 -16.44 8.12 -14.70
N ALA A 8 -16.91 6.94 -14.31
CA ALA A 8 -17.88 6.79 -13.22
C ALA A 8 -17.32 7.31 -11.89
N ILE A 9 -16.07 6.99 -11.55
CA ILE A 9 -15.40 7.52 -10.35
C ILE A 9 -15.30 9.04 -10.40
N THR A 10 -14.94 9.60 -11.56
CA THR A 10 -14.82 11.05 -11.73
C THR A 10 -16.17 11.75 -11.50
N ILE A 11 -17.23 11.25 -12.13
CA ILE A 11 -18.58 11.80 -11.96
C ILE A 11 -19.04 11.67 -10.51
N ALA A 12 -18.82 10.52 -9.87
CA ALA A 12 -19.19 10.31 -8.48
C ALA A 12 -18.43 11.26 -7.54
N PHE A 13 -17.13 11.48 -7.77
CA PHE A 13 -16.30 12.35 -6.95
C PHE A 13 -16.76 13.82 -7.02
N PHE A 14 -16.98 14.36 -8.23
CA PHE A 14 -17.51 15.72 -8.37
C PHE A 14 -18.97 15.83 -7.93
N GLY A 15 -19.76 14.78 -8.14
CA GLY A 15 -21.13 14.68 -7.63
C GLY A 15 -21.18 14.76 -6.11
N LEU A 16 -20.24 14.12 -5.40
CA LEU A 16 -20.11 14.23 -3.94
C LEU A 16 -19.81 15.67 -3.50
N GLY A 17 -19.01 16.41 -4.27
CA GLY A 17 -18.76 17.84 -4.03
C GLY A 17 -20.02 18.68 -4.16
N ALA A 18 -20.80 18.48 -5.23
CA ALA A 18 -22.07 19.17 -5.43
C ALA A 18 -23.10 18.83 -4.33
N LEU A 19 -23.17 17.55 -3.93
CA LEU A 19 -24.02 17.10 -2.83
C LEU A 19 -23.61 17.74 -1.50
N ALA A 20 -22.31 17.80 -1.21
CA ALA A 20 -21.80 18.47 -0.01
C ALA A 20 -22.15 19.96 -0.02
N PHE A 21 -22.02 20.64 -1.17
CA PHE A 21 -22.34 22.06 -1.31
C PHE A 21 -23.81 22.34 -1.03
N TRP A 22 -24.71 21.56 -1.64
CA TRP A 22 -26.15 21.69 -1.37
C TRP A 22 -26.50 21.32 0.06
N GLY A 23 -25.87 20.30 0.64
CA GLY A 23 -26.01 19.96 2.05
C GLY A 23 -25.68 21.14 2.95
N PHE A 24 -24.48 21.72 2.82
CA PHE A 24 -24.06 22.87 3.60
C PHE A 24 -24.95 24.10 3.40
N SER A 25 -25.35 24.37 2.16
CA SER A 25 -26.27 25.47 1.85
C SER A 25 -27.62 25.28 2.54
N ALA A 26 -28.15 24.04 2.59
CA ALA A 26 -29.40 23.71 3.27
C ALA A 26 -29.31 23.85 4.80
N PHE A 27 -28.10 23.73 5.38
CA PHE A 27 -27.83 24.00 6.79
C PHE A 27 -27.59 25.49 7.10
N GLY A 28 -27.75 26.39 6.11
CA GLY A 28 -27.72 27.84 6.30
C GLY A 28 -26.35 28.49 6.10
N LEU A 29 -25.36 27.77 5.58
CA LEU A 29 -24.10 28.39 5.16
C LEU A 29 -24.33 29.24 3.91
N ASP A 30 -23.70 30.41 3.85
CA ASP A 30 -23.65 31.19 2.61
C ASP A 30 -22.86 30.44 1.53
N ALA A 31 -23.05 30.83 0.28
CA ALA A 31 -22.46 30.15 -0.87
C ALA A 31 -20.92 30.09 -0.82
N THR A 32 -20.26 31.11 -0.27
CA THR A 32 -18.79 31.11 -0.17
C THR A 32 -18.33 30.08 0.85
N ASN A 33 -18.90 30.09 2.06
CA ASN A 33 -18.54 29.12 3.10
C ASN A 33 -18.92 27.69 2.71
N ALA A 34 -20.10 27.48 2.12
CA ALA A 34 -20.51 26.17 1.62
C ALA A 34 -19.51 25.64 0.58
N GLY A 35 -19.08 26.48 -0.37
CA GLY A 35 -18.08 26.12 -1.38
C GLY A 35 -16.73 25.73 -0.79
N ILE A 36 -16.23 26.49 0.19
CA ILE A 36 -14.97 26.20 0.87
C ILE A 36 -15.03 24.82 1.56
N TRP A 37 -16.08 24.56 2.36
CA TRP A 37 -16.20 23.30 3.09
C TRP A 37 -16.40 22.09 2.18
N SER A 38 -17.14 22.23 1.07
CA SER A 38 -17.22 21.16 0.06
C SER A 38 -15.87 20.83 -0.54
N GLN A 39 -15.05 21.85 -0.82
CA GLN A 39 -13.71 21.64 -1.34
C GLN A 39 -12.78 21.00 -0.32
N VAL A 40 -12.87 21.38 0.97
CA VAL A 40 -12.13 20.73 2.05
C VAL A 40 -12.46 19.23 2.12
N ILE A 41 -13.73 18.84 1.97
CA ILE A 41 -14.12 17.42 1.92
C ILE A 41 -13.49 16.71 0.72
N LEU A 42 -13.58 17.30 -0.48
CA LEU A 42 -13.03 16.68 -1.68
C LEU A 42 -11.52 16.52 -1.61
N VAL A 43 -10.80 17.60 -1.29
CA VAL A 43 -9.34 17.60 -1.20
C VAL A 43 -8.89 16.73 -0.04
N GLY A 44 -9.54 16.81 1.13
CA GLY A 44 -9.25 15.96 2.28
C GLY A 44 -9.46 14.48 1.97
N GLY A 45 -10.54 14.13 1.29
CA GLY A 45 -10.80 12.76 0.82
C GLY A 45 -9.76 12.28 -0.19
N LEU A 46 -9.36 13.14 -1.13
CA LEU A 46 -8.28 12.83 -2.09
C LEU A 46 -6.94 12.61 -1.38
N LEU A 47 -6.58 13.49 -0.45
CA LEU A 47 -5.36 13.36 0.35
C LEU A 47 -5.39 12.07 1.19
N GLY A 48 -6.52 11.76 1.80
CA GLY A 48 -6.72 10.49 2.51
C GLY A 48 -6.52 9.30 1.58
N TRP A 49 -7.12 9.32 0.39
CA TRP A 49 -6.99 8.25 -0.59
C TRP A 49 -5.54 8.08 -1.06
N VAL A 50 -4.84 9.16 -1.42
CA VAL A 50 -3.43 9.13 -1.82
C VAL A 50 -2.54 8.64 -0.68
N SER A 51 -2.83 9.04 0.57
CA SER A 51 -2.09 8.58 1.74
C SER A 51 -2.15 7.06 1.89
N THR A 52 -3.27 6.41 1.54
CA THR A 52 -3.34 4.94 1.54
C THR A 52 -2.38 4.28 0.54
N TYR A 53 -2.11 4.93 -0.59
CA TYR A 53 -1.12 4.45 -1.56
C TYR A 53 0.29 4.61 -1.01
N VAL A 54 0.60 5.81 -0.49
CA VAL A 54 1.92 6.10 0.11
C VAL A 54 2.21 5.14 1.26
N PHE A 55 1.25 4.93 2.17
CA PHE A 55 1.40 4.00 3.28
C PHE A 55 1.78 2.60 2.79
N ARG A 56 1.02 2.02 1.86
CA ARG A 56 1.30 0.69 1.30
C ARG A 56 2.66 0.61 0.60
N ALA A 57 3.11 1.72 -0.01
CA ALA A 57 4.40 1.78 -0.69
C ALA A 57 5.54 1.77 0.33
N VAL A 58 5.44 2.59 1.38
CA VAL A 58 6.42 2.65 2.47
C VAL A 58 6.47 1.36 3.26
N THR A 59 5.32 0.74 3.56
CA THR A 59 5.27 -0.55 4.28
C THR A 59 5.60 -1.74 3.40
N GLN A 60 5.93 -1.52 2.12
CA GLN A 60 6.21 -2.57 1.15
C GLN A 60 5.14 -3.67 1.07
N THR A 61 3.87 -3.35 1.33
CA THR A 61 2.75 -4.32 1.26
C THR A 61 2.12 -4.38 -0.13
N MET A 62 2.91 -4.17 -1.18
CA MET A 62 2.46 -4.26 -2.57
C MET A 62 2.64 -5.67 -3.11
N THR A 63 1.81 -6.04 -4.09
CA THR A 63 1.86 -7.36 -4.74
C THR A 63 3.24 -7.68 -5.32
N TYR A 64 3.99 -6.68 -5.82
CA TYR A 64 5.34 -6.91 -6.32
C TYR A 64 6.31 -7.37 -5.22
N ASN A 65 6.18 -6.84 -4.00
CA ASN A 65 7.06 -7.21 -2.90
C ASN A 65 6.79 -8.66 -2.46
N GLN A 66 5.52 -9.06 -2.39
CA GLN A 66 5.14 -10.45 -2.14
C GLN A 66 5.70 -11.37 -3.23
N GLN A 67 5.49 -11.04 -4.50
CA GLN A 67 6.03 -11.81 -5.63
C GLN A 67 7.56 -11.95 -5.58
N LEU A 68 8.26 -10.88 -5.19
CA LEU A 68 9.71 -10.90 -5.07
C LEU A 68 10.19 -11.81 -3.94
N GLU A 69 9.55 -11.74 -2.77
CA GLU A 69 9.89 -12.60 -1.62
C GLU A 69 9.56 -14.07 -1.91
N ASP A 70 8.40 -14.34 -2.52
CA ASP A 70 8.02 -15.70 -2.95
C ASP A 70 9.02 -16.27 -3.96
N TYR A 71 9.44 -15.45 -4.94
CA TYR A 71 10.46 -15.84 -5.91
C TYR A 71 11.81 -16.15 -5.26
N LYS A 72 12.31 -15.26 -4.41
CA LYS A 72 13.58 -15.47 -3.68
C LYS A 72 13.53 -16.75 -2.86
N THR A 73 12.43 -16.96 -2.13
CA THR A 73 12.22 -18.14 -1.29
C THR A 73 12.22 -19.42 -2.12
N ALA A 74 11.50 -19.43 -3.25
CA ALA A 74 11.45 -20.58 -4.15
C ALA A 74 12.83 -20.91 -4.74
N VAL A 75 13.59 -19.88 -5.15
CA VAL A 75 14.95 -20.07 -5.67
C VAL A 75 15.87 -20.62 -4.60
N LEU A 76 15.88 -20.03 -3.40
CA LEU A 76 16.73 -20.48 -2.29
C LEU A 76 16.41 -21.92 -1.90
N ARG A 77 15.13 -22.26 -1.81
CA ARG A 77 14.67 -23.63 -1.53
C ARG A 77 15.19 -24.63 -2.56
N LYS A 78 15.08 -24.30 -3.85
CA LYS A 78 15.60 -25.15 -4.93
C LYS A 78 17.11 -25.35 -4.81
N ARG A 79 17.87 -24.32 -4.44
CA ARG A 79 19.33 -24.45 -4.22
C ARG A 79 19.67 -25.35 -3.04
N LEU A 80 18.90 -25.31 -1.96
CA LEU A 80 19.07 -26.21 -0.82
C LEU A 80 18.74 -27.65 -1.19
N GLU A 81 17.69 -27.88 -1.99
CA GLU A 81 17.31 -29.21 -2.47
C GLU A 81 18.33 -29.80 -3.46
N GLU A 82 19.08 -28.95 -4.18
CA GLU A 82 20.14 -29.35 -5.13
C GLU A 82 21.52 -29.58 -4.48
N MET A 83 21.75 -29.14 -3.23
CA MET A 83 23.04 -29.29 -2.53
C MET A 83 23.30 -30.71 -2.04
N SER A 84 24.58 -31.07 -1.93
CA SER A 84 24.97 -32.33 -1.31
C SER A 84 24.72 -32.31 0.22
N PRO A 85 24.58 -33.48 0.88
CA PRO A 85 24.46 -33.55 2.33
C PRO A 85 25.64 -32.91 3.08
N GLU A 86 26.85 -33.01 2.53
CA GLU A 86 28.05 -32.39 3.12
C GLU A 86 28.02 -30.87 3.02
N GLU A 87 27.60 -30.32 1.87
CA GLU A 87 27.45 -28.89 1.65
C GLU A 87 26.37 -28.29 2.57
N LEU A 88 25.22 -28.97 2.70
CA LEU A 88 24.16 -28.58 3.62
C LEU A 88 24.63 -28.58 5.08
N ALA A 89 25.40 -29.59 5.49
CA ALA A 89 25.93 -29.68 6.84
C ALA A 89 26.92 -28.55 7.15
N GLN A 90 27.78 -28.18 6.20
CA GLN A 90 28.67 -27.02 6.34
C GLN A 90 27.87 -25.72 6.45
N LEU A 91 26.86 -25.53 5.60
CA LEU A 91 26.04 -24.32 5.59
C LEU A 91 25.24 -24.16 6.90
N GLN A 92 24.75 -25.26 7.47
CA GLN A 92 24.07 -25.25 8.77
C GLN A 92 25.01 -24.86 9.92
N GLN A 93 26.28 -25.28 9.88
CA GLN A 93 27.28 -24.89 10.88
C GLN A 93 27.61 -23.39 10.79
N GLU A 94 27.77 -22.87 9.58
CA GLU A 94 28.05 -21.45 9.34
C GLU A 94 26.90 -20.55 9.86
N VAL A 95 25.65 -20.88 9.52
CA VAL A 95 24.47 -20.14 10.01
C VAL A 95 24.34 -20.21 11.53
N ALA A 96 24.62 -21.36 12.15
CA ALA A 96 24.58 -21.49 13.60
C ALA A 96 25.62 -20.58 14.29
N ALA A 97 26.83 -20.50 13.74
CA ALA A 97 27.89 -19.62 14.25
C ALA A 97 27.53 -18.13 14.10
N GLU A 98 26.95 -17.72 12.97
CA GLU A 98 26.49 -16.33 12.77
C GLU A 98 25.38 -15.95 13.74
N VAL A 99 24.40 -16.84 13.96
CA VAL A 99 23.31 -16.60 14.93
C VAL A 99 23.86 -16.44 16.35
N GLU A 100 24.84 -17.26 16.74
CA GLU A 100 25.50 -17.14 18.05
C GLU A 100 26.28 -15.83 18.18
N GLN A 101 26.99 -15.42 17.13
CA GLN A 101 27.71 -14.15 17.09
C GLN A 101 26.75 -12.95 17.16
N SER A 102 25.59 -13.00 16.51
CA SER A 102 24.58 -11.93 16.56
C SER A 102 23.95 -11.74 17.94
N LYS A 103 23.89 -12.80 18.75
CA LYS A 103 23.33 -12.75 20.12
C LYS A 103 24.28 -12.18 21.15
N ASN A 104 25.59 -12.25 20.86
CA ASN A 104 26.66 -11.80 21.75
C ASN A 104 27.11 -10.35 21.48
N ASN A 105 26.57 -9.71 20.42
CA ASN A 105 26.72 -8.29 20.09
C ASN A 105 25.44 -7.52 20.43
#